data_AF-A0A951ZIA5-F1
#
_entry.id   AF-A0A951ZIA5-F1
#
_cell.length_a   1.000
_cell.length_b   1.000
_cell.length_c   1.000
_cell.angle_alpha   90.00
_cell.angle_beta   90.00
_cell.angle_gamma   90.00
#
_symmetry.space_group_name_H-M   'P 1'
#
loop_
_entity.id
_entity.type
_entity.pdbx_description
1 polymer ?
#
loop_
_entity_poly.entity_id
_entity_poly.type
_entity_poly.pdbx_seq_one_letter_code
_entity_poly.pdbx_strand_id
1 'polypeptide(L)'
;MRRARRIAFAFTLLVAPALAPAQQQAAVSRRGPGNAENPPSVFNNWNTAQSETETAQNDFRYVRDQYHNAKRAYDDLNDSGGMSTDKSAKLAELRRKKDDAYNKANTKRMAYRAKAQGAVNFAAGEVAAAKTDADKKSAAAHKQTAQRWLDEASNGF
;
A
#
# COMPACT_ATOMS: atom_id res chain seq x y z
N MET A 1 -57.82 51.45 28.79
CA MET A 1 -58.12 50.41 29.82
C MET A 1 -57.58 49.06 29.35
N ARG A 2 -57.00 48.27 30.27
CA ARG A 2 -56.68 46.81 30.21
C ARG A 2 -55.46 46.42 29.34
N ARG A 3 -54.33 46.01 29.95
CA ARG A 3 -53.91 44.62 30.36
C ARG A 3 -53.32 43.85 29.15
N ALA A 4 -52.27 43.04 29.19
CA ALA A 4 -51.39 42.41 30.20
C ALA A 4 -50.18 41.80 29.42
N ARG A 5 -48.94 41.78 29.95
CA ARG A 5 -48.16 40.61 30.47
C ARG A 5 -48.33 39.30 29.63
N ARG A 6 -47.31 38.55 29.16
CA ARG A 6 -46.17 37.85 29.82
C ARG A 6 -45.23 37.24 28.72
N ILE A 7 -43.87 37.28 28.81
CA ILE A 7 -42.90 36.21 29.28
C ILE A 7 -42.98 34.92 28.43
N ALA A 8 -41.95 34.20 27.94
CA ALA A 8 -40.48 34.18 27.80
C ALA A 8 -40.20 33.03 26.76
N PHE A 9 -39.04 32.83 26.12
CA PHE A 9 -37.79 32.28 26.66
C PHE A 9 -36.75 32.22 25.53
N ALA A 10 -35.48 32.37 25.91
CA ALA A 10 -34.30 32.37 25.06
C ALA A 10 -34.01 31.01 24.40
N PHE A 11 -33.40 31.03 23.21
CA PHE A 11 -32.47 29.98 22.80
C PHE A 11 -31.21 30.62 22.21
N THR A 12 -30.11 30.38 22.91
CA THR A 12 -28.78 30.96 22.69
C THR A 12 -28.12 30.37 21.45
N LEU A 13 -27.49 31.25 20.66
CA LEU A 13 -26.60 30.94 19.53
C LEU A 13 -25.38 30.10 19.97
N LEU A 14 -24.98 29.15 19.13
CA LEU A 14 -23.61 28.62 19.11
C LEU A 14 -23.12 28.50 17.67
N VAL A 15 -22.29 29.48 17.31
CA VAL A 15 -21.49 29.59 16.09
C VAL A 15 -20.32 28.59 16.21
N ALA A 16 -20.17 27.72 15.22
CA ALA A 16 -18.99 26.87 15.07
C ALA A 16 -17.84 27.68 14.44
N PRO A 17 -16.59 27.48 14.92
CA PRO A 17 -15.51 27.37 13.95
C PRO A 17 -14.45 26.30 14.27
N ALA A 18 -13.85 25.84 13.17
CA ALA A 18 -12.45 25.41 12.99
C ALA A 18 -11.98 24.03 13.52
N LEU A 19 -11.76 23.14 12.54
CA LEU A 19 -10.54 22.33 12.31
C LEU A 19 -9.56 22.21 13.50
N ALA A 20 -9.48 20.99 14.04
CA ALA A 20 -8.28 20.45 14.70
C ALA A 20 -8.13 18.97 14.30
N PRO A 21 -6.89 18.48 14.10
CA PRO A 21 -6.65 17.12 13.60
C PRO A 21 -6.99 16.08 14.67
N ALA A 22 -7.76 15.06 14.27
CA ALA A 22 -8.02 13.90 15.12
C ALA A 22 -6.70 13.15 15.38
N GLN A 23 -6.14 13.33 16.58
CA GLN A 23 -5.16 12.41 17.13
C GLN A 23 -5.86 11.06 17.35
N GLN A 24 -5.59 10.09 16.47
CA GLN A 24 -5.88 8.68 16.74
C GLN A 24 -4.92 8.21 17.84
N GLN A 25 -5.29 8.48 19.09
CA GLN A 25 -4.67 7.84 20.25
C GLN A 25 -5.03 6.36 20.21
N ALA A 26 -3.98 5.53 20.17
CA ALA A 26 -4.07 4.09 20.34
C ALA A 26 -4.84 3.79 21.63
N ALA A 27 -5.96 3.09 21.50
CA ALA A 27 -6.66 2.51 22.63
C ALA A 27 -5.76 1.44 23.25
N VAL A 28 -5.07 1.80 24.33
CA VAL A 28 -4.41 0.85 25.23
C VAL A 28 -5.52 0.16 26.02
N SER A 29 -6.02 -0.97 25.51
CA SER A 29 -6.89 -1.86 26.29
C SER A 29 -6.12 -2.41 27.49
N ARG A 30 -6.43 -1.89 28.68
CA ARG A 30 -6.05 -2.51 29.96
C ARG A 30 -6.77 -3.86 30.08
N ARG A 31 -6.06 -4.98 29.90
CA ARG A 31 -6.56 -6.34 30.18
C ARG A 31 -6.52 -6.62 31.68
N GLY A 32 -7.61 -7.19 32.21
CA GLY A 32 -7.62 -7.87 33.51
C GLY A 32 -6.85 -9.20 33.50
N PRO A 33 -6.64 -9.84 34.65
CA PRO A 33 -5.83 -11.04 34.76
C PRO A 33 -6.68 -12.28 34.44
N GLY A 34 -6.58 -12.79 33.22
CA GLY A 34 -7.25 -14.02 32.82
C GLY A 34 -6.85 -14.39 31.40
N ASN A 35 -6.05 -15.45 31.28
CA ASN A 35 -5.50 -16.01 30.05
C ASN A 35 -4.69 -15.01 29.20
N ALA A 36 -3.39 -14.93 29.51
CA ALA A 36 -2.41 -14.51 28.52
C ALA A 36 -2.37 -15.56 27.40
N GLU A 37 -3.36 -15.51 26.50
CA GLU A 37 -3.14 -15.96 25.13
C GLU A 37 -1.93 -15.16 24.65
N ASN A 38 -0.80 -15.85 24.51
CA ASN A 38 0.46 -15.29 24.03
C ASN A 38 0.14 -14.31 22.89
N PRO A 39 0.61 -13.05 22.95
CA PRO A 39 0.54 -12.19 21.77
C PRO A 39 1.09 -12.99 20.59
N PRO A 40 0.42 -13.01 19.42
CA PRO A 40 0.93 -13.73 18.26
C PRO A 40 2.40 -13.36 18.13
N SER A 41 3.27 -14.38 18.22
CA SER A 41 4.69 -14.15 18.38
C SER A 41 5.15 -13.19 17.28
N VAL A 42 6.07 -12.30 17.59
CA VAL A 42 6.63 -11.34 16.62
C VAL A 42 7.09 -12.07 15.34
N PHE A 43 7.56 -13.32 15.47
CA PHE A 43 7.87 -14.24 14.38
C PHE A 43 6.69 -14.63 13.47
N ASN A 44 5.50 -14.89 14.04
CA ASN A 44 4.31 -15.21 13.23
C ASN A 44 3.87 -14.02 12.36
N ASN A 45 4.12 -12.80 12.82
CA ASN A 45 3.76 -11.59 12.08
C ASN A 45 4.77 -11.25 10.98
N TRP A 46 6.07 -11.46 11.20
CA TRP A 46 7.08 -11.30 10.15
C TRP A 46 6.88 -12.31 9.01
N ASN A 47 6.71 -13.61 9.33
CA ASN A 47 6.54 -14.65 8.32
C ASN A 47 5.29 -14.41 7.45
N THR A 48 4.22 -13.91 8.06
CA THR A 48 3.02 -13.50 7.33
C THR A 48 3.31 -12.32 6.41
N ALA A 49 3.95 -11.26 6.91
CA ALA A 49 4.31 -10.08 6.12
C ALA A 49 5.24 -10.43 4.95
N GLN A 50 6.19 -11.34 5.19
CA GLN A 50 7.09 -11.88 4.16
C GLN A 50 6.30 -12.62 3.09
N SER A 51 5.48 -13.61 3.45
CA SER A 51 4.70 -14.42 2.50
C SER A 51 3.77 -13.58 1.63
N GLU A 52 3.07 -12.60 2.23
CA GLU A 52 2.20 -11.69 1.47
C GLU A 52 3.00 -10.80 0.50
N THR A 53 4.18 -10.34 0.92
CA THR A 53 5.03 -9.48 0.09
C THR A 53 5.63 -10.26 -1.07
N GLU A 54 6.11 -11.48 -0.83
CA GLU A 54 6.64 -12.38 -1.86
C GLU A 54 5.55 -12.78 -2.87
N THR A 55 4.33 -13.06 -2.40
CA THR A 55 3.18 -13.33 -3.27
C THR A 55 2.91 -12.14 -4.18
N ALA A 56 2.84 -10.93 -3.63
CA ALA A 56 2.61 -9.72 -4.41
C ALA A 56 3.77 -9.41 -5.38
N GLN A 57 5.01 -9.69 -4.99
CA GLN A 57 6.19 -9.55 -5.83
C GLN A 57 6.13 -10.49 -7.04
N ASN A 58 5.77 -11.75 -6.83
CA ASN A 58 5.65 -12.75 -7.90
C ASN A 58 4.53 -12.40 -8.87
N ASP A 59 3.37 -11.99 -8.35
CA ASP A 59 2.26 -11.47 -9.13
C ASP A 59 2.71 -10.31 -10.04
N PHE A 60 3.43 -9.33 -9.46
CA PHE A 60 3.95 -8.18 -10.19
C PHE A 60 4.95 -8.59 -11.26
N ARG A 61 5.93 -9.46 -10.95
CA ARG A 61 6.92 -9.94 -11.92
C ARG A 61 6.25 -10.63 -13.10
N TYR A 62 5.27 -11.49 -12.85
CA TYR A 62 4.51 -12.16 -13.91
C TYR A 62 3.85 -11.17 -14.86
N VAL A 63 3.11 -10.18 -14.35
CA VAL A 63 2.42 -9.21 -15.22
C VAL A 63 3.38 -8.20 -15.88
N ARG A 64 4.52 -7.88 -15.25
CA ARG A 64 5.58 -7.05 -15.83
C ARG A 64 6.20 -7.73 -17.05
N ASP A 65 6.43 -9.04 -16.98
CA ASP A 65 6.98 -9.78 -18.12
C ASP A 65 5.99 -9.84 -19.30
N GLN A 66 4.68 -9.94 -19.02
CA GLN A 66 3.64 -9.80 -20.05
C GLN A 66 3.66 -8.41 -20.70
N TYR A 67 3.87 -7.35 -19.92
CA TYR A 67 4.05 -6.00 -20.45
C TYR A 67 5.29 -5.89 -21.36
N HIS A 68 6.45 -6.41 -20.94
CA HIS A 68 7.66 -6.37 -21.77
C HIS A 68 7.50 -7.15 -23.08
N ASN A 69 6.79 -8.28 -23.07
CA ASN A 69 6.49 -9.03 -24.28
C ASN A 69 5.58 -8.23 -25.23
N ALA A 70 4.53 -7.60 -24.72
CA ALA A 70 3.65 -6.75 -25.53
C ALA A 70 4.36 -5.50 -26.06
N LYS A 71 5.24 -4.90 -25.24
CA LYS A 71 6.08 -3.77 -25.64
C LYS A 71 7.03 -4.17 -26.77
N ARG A 72 7.74 -5.29 -26.63
CA ARG A 72 8.65 -5.79 -27.67
C ARG A 72 7.92 -6.05 -28.98
N ALA A 73 6.78 -6.74 -28.95
CA ALA A 73 5.98 -6.98 -30.15
C ALA A 73 5.53 -5.68 -30.84
N TYR A 74 5.16 -4.66 -30.05
CA TYR A 74 4.82 -3.34 -30.57
C TYR A 74 6.03 -2.64 -31.20
N ASP A 75 7.16 -2.60 -30.50
CA ASP A 75 8.40 -1.94 -30.96
C ASP A 75 8.93 -2.62 -32.23
N ASP A 76 9.00 -3.96 -32.26
CA ASP A 76 9.46 -4.75 -33.42
C ASP A 76 8.61 -4.45 -34.67
N LEU A 77 7.28 -4.36 -34.51
CA LEU A 77 6.40 -4.02 -35.64
C LEU A 77 6.56 -2.55 -36.03
N ASN A 78 6.68 -1.65 -35.06
CA ASN A 78 6.81 -0.21 -35.31
C ASN A 78 8.08 0.11 -36.07
N ASP A 79 9.17 -0.59 -35.76
CA ASP A 79 10.50 -0.37 -36.32
C ASP A 79 10.71 -1.09 -37.67
N SER A 80 9.80 -2.00 -38.04
CA SER A 80 9.81 -2.62 -39.38
C SER A 80 9.58 -1.58 -40.50
N GLY A 81 10.17 -1.77 -41.68
CA GLY A 81 10.01 -0.83 -42.81
C GLY A 81 8.63 -0.88 -43.46
N GLY A 82 8.18 0.26 -44.01
CA GLY A 82 6.91 0.41 -44.75
C GLY A 82 5.66 0.48 -43.86
N MET A 83 4.67 1.29 -44.23
CA MET A 83 3.39 1.42 -43.52
C MET A 83 2.27 0.95 -44.46
N SER A 84 1.73 -0.24 -44.24
CA SER A 84 0.51 -0.71 -44.90
C SER A 84 -0.70 -0.49 -43.98
N THR A 85 -1.92 -0.49 -44.54
CA THR A 85 -3.16 -0.43 -43.75
C THR A 85 -3.24 -1.57 -42.72
N ASP A 86 -2.84 -2.78 -43.11
CA ASP A 86 -2.82 -3.96 -42.24
C ASP A 86 -1.84 -3.78 -41.07
N LYS A 87 -0.66 -3.21 -41.35
CA LYS A 87 0.32 -2.88 -40.31
C LYS A 87 -0.21 -1.83 -39.35
N SER A 88 -0.84 -0.77 -39.85
CA SER A 88 -1.45 0.28 -39.01
C SER A 88 -2.52 -0.30 -38.06
N ALA A 89 -3.39 -1.17 -38.58
CA ALA A 89 -4.38 -1.86 -37.76
C ALA A 89 -3.72 -2.74 -36.67
N LYS A 90 -2.65 -3.46 -37.03
CA LYS A 90 -1.91 -4.31 -36.10
C LYS A 90 -1.16 -3.52 -35.04
N LEU A 91 -0.55 -2.39 -35.39
CA LEU A 91 0.09 -1.48 -34.44
C LEU A 91 -0.91 -0.91 -33.43
N ALA A 92 -2.12 -0.56 -33.88
CA ALA A 92 -3.18 -0.09 -32.99
C ALA A 92 -3.65 -1.18 -32.01
N GLU A 93 -3.71 -2.44 -32.45
CA GLU A 93 -4.02 -3.59 -31.58
C GLU A 93 -2.90 -3.81 -30.54
N LEU A 94 -1.64 -3.85 -30.97
CA LEU A 94 -0.49 -4.07 -30.10
C LEU A 94 -0.31 -2.94 -29.10
N ARG A 95 -0.55 -1.69 -29.51
CA ARG A 95 -0.55 -0.54 -28.60
C ARG A 95 -1.57 -0.72 -27.48
N ARG A 96 -2.81 -1.07 -27.79
CA ARG A 96 -3.85 -1.34 -26.78
C ARG A 96 -3.44 -2.46 -25.83
N LYS A 97 -2.93 -3.58 -26.35
CA LYS A 97 -2.45 -4.70 -25.52
C LYS A 97 -1.30 -4.30 -24.60
N LYS A 98 -0.35 -3.50 -25.11
CA LYS A 98 0.77 -2.96 -24.33
C LYS A 98 0.27 -2.05 -23.20
N ASP A 99 -0.64 -1.13 -23.51
CA ASP A 99 -1.18 -0.17 -22.54
C ASP A 99 -2.01 -0.90 -21.45
N ASP A 100 -2.81 -1.89 -21.82
CA ASP A 100 -3.54 -2.76 -20.89
C ASP A 100 -2.60 -3.57 -19.99
N ALA A 101 -1.54 -4.15 -20.57
CA ALA A 101 -0.54 -4.89 -19.81
C ALA A 101 0.23 -3.99 -18.85
N TYR A 102 0.59 -2.77 -19.28
CA TYR A 102 1.21 -1.76 -18.43
C TYR A 102 0.32 -1.40 -17.24
N ASN A 103 -0.97 -1.13 -17.47
CA ASN A 103 -1.92 -0.78 -16.41
C ASN A 103 -2.08 -1.91 -15.38
N LYS A 104 -2.13 -3.16 -15.84
CA LYS A 104 -2.15 -4.34 -14.97
C LYS A 104 -0.85 -4.47 -14.17
N ALA A 105 0.29 -4.30 -14.83
CA ALA A 105 1.60 -4.32 -14.19
C ALA A 105 1.74 -3.23 -13.12
N ASN A 106 1.32 -2.01 -13.42
CA ASN A 106 1.40 -0.91 -12.48
C ASN A 106 0.46 -1.11 -11.29
N THR A 107 -0.74 -1.65 -11.51
CA THR A 107 -1.66 -2.02 -10.42
C THR A 107 -1.02 -3.04 -9.47
N LYS A 108 -0.44 -4.11 -10.02
CA LYS A 108 0.24 -5.14 -9.20
C LYS A 108 1.51 -4.59 -8.53
N ARG A 109 2.25 -3.70 -9.18
CA ARG A 109 3.39 -2.98 -8.59
C ARG A 109 2.96 -2.17 -7.37
N MET A 110 1.84 -1.45 -7.45
CA MET A 110 1.32 -0.66 -6.33
C MET A 110 0.87 -1.56 -5.16
N ALA A 111 0.26 -2.71 -5.46
CA ALA A 111 -0.09 -3.70 -4.43
C ALA A 111 1.18 -4.27 -3.75
N TYR A 112 2.20 -4.65 -4.53
CA TYR A 112 3.49 -5.09 -4.01
C TYR A 112 4.15 -4.01 -3.14
N ARG A 113 4.19 -2.75 -3.63
CA ARG A 113 4.72 -1.60 -2.87
C ARG A 113 4.01 -1.44 -1.53
N ALA A 114 2.68 -1.55 -1.51
CA ALA A 114 1.90 -1.42 -0.28
C ALA A 114 2.25 -2.52 0.74
N LYS A 115 2.40 -3.77 0.29
CA LYS A 115 2.84 -4.89 1.14
C LYS A 115 4.27 -4.70 1.66
N ALA A 116 5.19 -4.31 0.78
CA ALA A 116 6.57 -4.00 1.16
C ALA A 116 6.65 -2.86 2.18
N GLN A 117 5.86 -1.80 2.02
CA GLN A 117 5.78 -0.70 3.00
C GLN A 117 5.23 -1.18 4.35
N GLY A 118 4.24 -2.07 4.35
CA GLY A 118 3.74 -2.72 5.56
C GLY A 118 4.84 -3.49 6.29
N ALA A 119 5.63 -4.27 5.56
CA ALA A 119 6.78 -4.99 6.11
C ALA A 119 7.86 -4.04 6.68
N VAL A 120 8.13 -2.90 6.03
CA VAL A 120 9.06 -1.87 6.54
C VAL A 120 8.56 -1.31 7.87
N ASN A 121 7.27 -0.98 7.95
CA ASN A 121 6.67 -0.43 9.18
C ASN A 121 6.71 -1.44 10.33
N PHE A 122 6.44 -2.71 10.03
CA PHE A 122 6.55 -3.79 11.00
C PHE A 122 7.98 -3.94 11.54
N ALA A 123 8.96 -4.05 10.64
CA ALA A 123 10.36 -4.18 11.02
C ALA A 123 10.89 -2.95 11.80
N ALA A 124 10.41 -1.74 11.48
CA ALA A 124 10.73 -0.55 12.26
C ALA A 124 10.19 -0.64 13.70
N GLY A 125 8.99 -1.21 13.88
CA GLY A 125 8.42 -1.50 15.20
C GLY A 125 9.24 -2.53 15.98
N GLU A 126 9.73 -3.58 15.32
CA GLU A 126 10.64 -4.56 15.94
C GLU A 126 11.95 -3.92 16.40
N VAL A 127 12.55 -3.05 15.58
CA VAL A 127 13.79 -2.34 15.94
C VAL A 127 13.57 -1.46 17.17
N ALA A 128 12.42 -0.78 17.26
CA ALA A 128 12.09 0.07 18.41
C ALA A 128 11.81 -0.75 19.69
N ALA A 129 11.29 -1.98 19.55
CA ALA A 129 10.99 -2.86 20.68
C ALA A 129 12.16 -3.75 21.12
N ALA A 130 13.24 -3.83 20.33
CA ALA A 130 14.37 -4.71 20.56
C ALA A 130 15.13 -4.36 21.86
N LYS A 131 15.25 -5.34 22.75
CA LYS A 131 15.90 -5.17 24.06
C LYS A 131 17.26 -5.84 24.13
N THR A 132 17.45 -6.94 23.41
CA THR A 132 18.71 -7.67 23.35
C THR A 132 19.45 -7.36 22.04
N ASP A 133 20.75 -7.61 22.01
CA ASP A 133 21.54 -7.44 20.78
C ASP A 133 21.16 -8.45 19.69
N ALA A 134 20.68 -9.64 20.10
CA ALA A 134 20.10 -10.62 19.18
C ALA A 134 18.82 -10.07 18.52
N ASP A 135 17.91 -9.48 19.31
CA ASP A 135 16.68 -8.87 18.79
C ASP A 135 16.99 -7.72 17.83
N LYS A 136 17.95 -6.85 18.20
CA LYS A 136 18.37 -5.71 17.35
C LYS A 136 18.92 -6.19 16.02
N LYS A 137 19.75 -7.25 16.04
CA LYS A 137 20.32 -7.84 14.83
C LYS A 137 19.24 -8.45 13.94
N SER A 138 18.29 -9.18 14.52
CA SER A 138 17.16 -9.77 13.79
C SER A 138 16.27 -8.69 13.16
N ALA A 139 15.86 -7.69 13.95
CA ALA A 139 15.01 -6.59 13.49
C ALA A 139 15.69 -5.73 12.41
N ALA A 140 17.01 -5.50 12.52
CA ALA A 140 17.78 -4.83 11.49
C ALA A 140 17.80 -5.62 10.16
N ALA A 141 17.92 -6.95 10.23
CA ALA A 141 17.86 -7.81 9.04
C ALA A 141 16.48 -7.77 8.38
N HIS A 142 15.39 -7.85 9.16
CA HIS A 142 14.02 -7.70 8.65
C HIS A 142 13.82 -6.35 7.96
N LYS A 143 14.29 -5.26 8.60
CA LYS A 143 14.20 -3.91 8.03
C LYS A 143 14.95 -3.80 6.71
N GLN A 144 16.15 -4.36 6.62
CA GLN A 144 16.93 -4.35 5.38
C GLN A 144 16.22 -5.12 4.26
N THR A 145 15.66 -6.29 4.55
CA THR A 145 14.90 -7.08 3.58
C THR A 145 13.65 -6.35 3.10
N ALA A 146 12.86 -5.80 4.03
CA ALA A 146 11.66 -5.05 3.69
C ALA A 146 11.96 -3.80 2.85
N GLN A 147 13.06 -3.11 3.16
CA GLN A 147 13.49 -1.94 2.38
C GLN A 147 13.86 -2.34 0.94
N ARG A 148 14.57 -3.46 0.75
CA ARG A 148 14.89 -3.96 -0.61
C ARG A 148 13.63 -4.24 -1.42
N TRP A 149 12.59 -4.82 -0.82
CA TRP A 149 11.31 -5.01 -1.51
C TRP A 149 10.66 -3.69 -1.90
N LEU A 150 10.70 -2.69 -1.02
CA LEU A 150 10.13 -1.37 -1.30
C LEU A 150 10.89 -0.67 -2.43
N ASP A 151 12.22 -0.80 -2.45
CA ASP A 151 13.07 -0.24 -3.50
C ASP A 151 12.79 -0.93 -4.85
N GLU A 152 12.67 -2.27 -4.87
CA GLU A 152 12.29 -3.02 -6.07
C GLU A 152 10.91 -2.59 -6.59
N ALA A 153 9.91 -2.47 -5.71
CA ALA A 153 8.58 -2.02 -6.09
C ALA A 153 8.57 -0.57 -6.61
N SER A 154 9.49 0.27 -6.14
CA SER A 154 9.62 1.67 -6.57
C SER A 154 10.19 1.79 -7.98
N ASN A 155 11.15 0.94 -8.32
CA ASN A 155 11.92 0.99 -9.58
C ASN A 155 11.31 0.14 -10.71
N GLY A 156 10.09 -0.38 -10.52
CA GLY A 156 9.54 -1.51 -11.29
C GLY A 156 9.18 -1.34 -12.77
N PHE A 157 9.85 -0.52 -13.58
CA PHE A 157 9.68 -0.52 -15.04
C PHE A 157 10.96 -0.24 -15.80
#